data_AF-A0A9Q8ZFZ8-F1
#
_entry.id   AF-A0A9Q8ZFZ8-F1
#
_cell.length_a   1.000
_cell.length_b   1.000
_cell.length_c   1.000
_cell.angle_alpha   90.00
_cell.angle_beta   90.00
_cell.angle_gamma   90.00
#
_symmetry.space_group_name_H-M   'P 1'
#
loop_
_entity.id
_entity.type
_entity.pdbx_description
1 polymer ?
#
loop_
_entity_poly.entity_id
_entity_poly.type
_entity_poly.pdbx_seq_one_letter_code
_entity_poly.pdbx_strand_id
1 'polypeptide(L)'
;MNRNQNLGFFKSTSQAAVMKEAEYPVTPTKPRGNQTRQNYVGEFSSNPQSCAGSTRSANHSSNGVEKHLQFNSVTSAMQNRDAGGTFWHNNLRRQNRKLFFSNKNLHEMNNRLKARVGRLTAECDDMKREKTRSDKEYKASIQKISSEAEASKYLRGQLENFGAQKEALREDLMASRLQCQSLEEQLYHREAKLQDSLQTLKLCRDEARGLRDQVQALQKEMLAQVPNNEVITDEVFSRDFHAIVSLVKSLSRSIQPPQNVDILDALEPGVLLRDVSKHHWDTRARKKAYVEAWIWSVLIDKVFRYAFGPCKDLVNLHIYWCFIFGDSWINRWPKPNPESETWRFTTVTKLVGDTGQETLIAGQDHGDRPGLNAYAHQLQQEMLERRGYVANIIKSHLTAVVPTSDLSHISEVVNKAFALALDMSMQRFRVQVTWPDIGEEFEASSMTPVPDRNGEEIRRGVVAFIVNPGLSRWGNARGQDFGVCHEIVPSLVQLEPVQTRREALHVLVPIKQGPEEVQ
;
A
#
# COMPACT_ATOMS: atom_id res chain seq x y z
N MET A 1 -44.51 -45.96 -8.77
CA MET A 1 -43.83 -47.26 -8.93
C MET A 1 -42.48 -47.01 -9.58
N ASN A 2 -41.41 -47.53 -8.94
CA ASN A 2 -39.99 -47.62 -9.32
C ASN A 2 -39.23 -46.31 -9.66
N ARG A 3 -38.43 -45.73 -8.75
CA ARG A 3 -37.06 -46.10 -8.28
C ARG A 3 -36.01 -46.22 -9.39
N ASN A 4 -35.08 -45.26 -9.41
CA ASN A 4 -33.63 -45.36 -9.66
C ASN A 4 -33.08 -43.93 -9.46
N GLN A 5 -32.53 -43.51 -8.31
CA GLN A 5 -31.23 -43.87 -7.73
C GLN A 5 -30.15 -44.08 -8.79
N ASN A 6 -29.36 -43.04 -9.07
CA ASN A 6 -27.96 -43.21 -9.42
C ASN A 6 -27.13 -42.07 -8.83
N LEU A 7 -26.32 -42.45 -7.84
CA LEU A 7 -25.27 -41.68 -7.19
C LEU A 7 -24.05 -41.67 -8.12
N GLY A 8 -23.73 -40.50 -8.69
CA GLY A 8 -22.49 -40.26 -9.41
C GLY A 8 -21.52 -39.45 -8.55
N PHE A 9 -20.63 -40.15 -7.87
CA PHE A 9 -19.45 -39.61 -7.19
C PHE A 9 -18.59 -38.79 -8.17
N PHE A 10 -18.45 -37.48 -7.96
CA PHE A 10 -17.31 -36.72 -8.48
C PHE A 10 -16.34 -36.45 -7.34
N LYS A 11 -15.24 -37.20 -7.34
CA LYS A 11 -14.03 -36.90 -6.57
C LYS A 11 -13.45 -35.59 -7.11
N SER A 12 -13.63 -34.52 -6.35
CA SER A 12 -12.87 -33.28 -6.51
C SER A 12 -11.41 -33.60 -6.19
N THR A 13 -10.57 -33.61 -7.23
CA THR A 13 -9.12 -33.72 -7.08
C THR A 13 -8.60 -32.29 -6.96
N SER A 14 -8.55 -31.76 -5.73
CA SER A 14 -7.94 -30.47 -5.45
C SER A 14 -6.42 -30.60 -5.63
N GLN A 15 -5.93 -30.22 -6.80
CA GLN A 15 -4.51 -29.97 -7.01
C GLN A 15 -4.07 -28.80 -6.15
N ALA A 16 -3.13 -29.11 -5.26
CA ALA A 16 -2.37 -28.17 -4.47
C ALA A 16 -1.54 -27.27 -5.39
N ALA A 17 -1.88 -25.99 -5.43
CA ALA A 17 -0.98 -24.94 -5.89
C ALA A 17 -0.30 -24.32 -4.66
N VAL A 18 0.94 -24.75 -4.47
CA VAL A 18 1.94 -24.17 -3.56
C VAL A 18 2.13 -22.70 -3.94
N MET A 19 1.55 -21.78 -3.17
CA MET A 19 1.98 -20.39 -3.20
C MET A 19 3.23 -20.25 -2.35
N LYS A 20 4.34 -19.99 -3.03
CA LYS A 20 5.62 -19.58 -2.43
C LYS A 20 5.43 -18.31 -1.62
N GLU A 21 6.04 -18.34 -0.45
CA GLU A 21 6.25 -17.23 0.47
C GLU A 21 6.79 -16.00 -0.27
N ALA A 22 6.03 -14.90 -0.21
CA ALA A 22 6.58 -13.57 -0.45
C ALA A 22 6.99 -13.00 0.92
N GLU A 23 8.29 -13.03 1.17
CA GLU A 23 8.96 -12.34 2.26
C GLU A 23 8.58 -10.86 2.26
N TYR A 24 7.93 -10.41 3.34
CA TYR A 24 7.84 -8.99 3.65
C TYR A 24 9.11 -8.58 4.42
N PRO A 25 9.77 -7.46 4.06
CA PRO A 25 10.90 -6.96 4.82
C PRO A 25 10.42 -6.41 6.17
N VAL A 26 10.90 -7.06 7.24
CA VAL A 26 10.82 -6.59 8.62
C VAL A 26 11.63 -5.30 8.73
N THR A 27 10.97 -4.15 8.86
CA THR A 27 11.62 -2.92 9.33
C THR A 27 11.81 -2.97 10.85
N PRO A 28 13.03 -2.82 11.37
CA PRO A 28 13.29 -2.80 12.80
C PRO A 28 13.20 -1.37 13.34
N THR A 29 12.19 -1.07 14.17
CA THR A 29 12.20 0.12 15.02
C THR A 29 12.94 -0.19 16.32
N LYS A 30 14.25 0.08 16.33
CA LYS A 30 15.00 0.29 17.59
C LYS A 30 14.67 1.68 18.15
N PRO A 31 14.52 1.82 19.48
CA PRO A 31 14.45 3.12 20.12
C PRO A 31 15.87 3.70 20.21
N ARG A 32 16.09 4.85 19.60
CA ARG A 32 17.32 5.64 19.79
C ARG A 32 17.03 6.73 20.81
N GLY A 33 17.60 6.56 21.99
CA GLY A 33 17.84 7.69 22.89
C GLY A 33 18.87 8.65 22.31
N ASN A 34 18.76 9.91 22.72
CA ASN A 34 19.83 10.75 23.26
C ASN A 34 19.13 12.06 23.69
N GLN A 35 19.32 12.53 24.92
CA GLN A 35 20.43 13.42 25.30
C GLN A 35 20.54 14.57 24.29
N THR A 36 20.53 15.84 24.67
CA THR A 36 21.35 16.53 25.68
C THR A 36 20.78 17.99 25.68
N ARG A 37 20.76 18.78 26.75
CA ARG A 37 21.85 19.70 27.17
C ARG A 37 21.22 20.67 28.19
N GLN A 38 21.82 20.78 29.38
CA GLN A 38 22.75 21.87 29.79
C GLN A 38 21.99 23.19 30.06
N ASN A 39 22.25 23.98 31.10
CA ASN A 39 23.36 24.05 32.05
C ASN A 39 23.12 25.24 33.01
N TYR A 40 23.92 25.31 34.08
CA TYR A 40 24.44 26.54 34.73
C TYR A 40 23.44 27.29 35.68
N VAL A 41 23.74 27.83 36.87
CA VAL A 41 24.90 28.16 37.75
C VAL A 41 24.27 28.34 39.15
N GLY A 42 24.89 28.20 40.33
CA GLY A 42 26.25 27.93 40.73
C GLY A 42 26.35 27.91 42.26
N GLU A 43 27.50 27.44 42.72
CA GLU A 43 28.02 27.58 44.07
C GLU A 43 28.37 29.04 44.38
N PHE A 44 28.33 29.42 45.67
CA PHE A 44 29.38 30.11 46.44
C PHE A 44 28.78 30.36 47.85
N SER A 45 29.39 29.81 48.92
CA SER A 45 30.26 30.53 49.87
C SER A 45 29.51 31.69 50.56
N SER A 46 29.49 31.85 51.89
CA SER A 46 30.65 31.96 52.77
C SER A 46 30.18 32.04 54.23
N ASN A 47 31.01 31.56 55.15
CA ASN A 47 31.16 32.11 56.51
C ASN A 47 31.40 33.64 56.45
N PRO A 48 31.08 34.39 57.52
CA PRO A 48 32.15 34.80 58.45
C PRO A 48 31.71 34.65 59.92
N GLN A 49 32.55 34.16 60.84
CA GLN A 49 33.71 34.82 61.45
C GLN A 49 33.42 36.20 62.09
N SER A 50 33.49 36.21 63.42
CA SER A 50 34.51 36.96 64.20
C SER A 50 34.02 37.99 65.22
N CYS A 51 34.76 38.00 66.34
CA CYS A 51 35.06 39.12 67.26
C CYS A 51 33.92 39.58 68.18
N ALA A 52 34.11 39.88 69.47
CA ALA A 52 35.27 40.10 70.32
C ALA A 52 34.85 39.80 71.78
N GLY A 53 35.76 39.38 72.68
CA GLY A 53 36.35 40.27 73.71
C GLY A 53 35.33 40.66 74.79
N SER A 54 35.46 40.30 76.06
CA SER A 54 36.53 40.80 76.92
C SER A 54 36.57 40.05 78.27
N THR A 55 37.77 39.65 78.65
CA THR A 55 38.27 39.22 79.95
C THR A 55 38.39 40.37 80.97
N ARG A 56 38.79 40.00 82.23
CA ARG A 56 39.46 40.80 83.30
C ARG A 56 38.54 41.64 84.20
N SER A 57 38.79 41.91 85.48
CA SER A 57 39.91 41.73 86.45
C SER A 57 39.29 41.98 87.84
N ALA A 58 39.46 41.15 88.87
CA ALA A 58 40.55 41.17 89.85
C ALA A 58 40.98 42.55 90.40
N ASN A 59 40.98 42.60 91.74
CA ASN A 59 41.93 43.25 92.64
C ASN A 59 41.66 44.65 93.22
N HIS A 60 41.77 44.67 94.57
CA HIS A 60 42.54 45.64 95.38
C HIS A 60 41.99 47.07 95.47
N SER A 61 42.23 47.88 96.50
CA SER A 61 43.07 47.84 97.70
C SER A 61 42.77 49.15 98.47
N SER A 62 43.35 49.22 99.66
CA SER A 62 43.74 50.44 100.40
C SER A 62 42.72 50.93 101.41
N ASN A 63 43.02 50.76 102.71
CA ASN A 63 43.87 51.62 103.55
C ASN A 63 43.13 52.93 103.85
N GLY A 64 43.08 53.46 105.07
CA GLY A 64 43.74 53.20 106.33
C GLY A 64 42.94 53.96 107.40
N VAL A 65 43.13 53.88 108.71
CA VAL A 65 44.35 53.89 109.54
C VAL A 65 43.96 54.85 110.69
N GLU A 66 44.01 54.32 111.91
CA GLU A 66 44.36 55.00 113.18
C GLU A 66 43.46 56.16 113.70
N LYS A 67 43.29 56.44 115.00
CA LYS A 67 44.12 56.31 116.21
C LYS A 67 43.17 56.09 117.41
N HIS A 68 43.30 55.04 118.24
CA HIS A 68 44.12 54.96 119.45
C HIS A 68 44.40 56.29 120.18
N LEU A 69 43.87 56.45 121.39
CA LEU A 69 44.67 56.53 122.64
C LEU A 69 43.78 56.70 123.89
N GLN A 70 43.97 55.76 124.80
CA GLN A 70 43.68 55.78 126.23
C GLN A 70 44.57 56.82 126.95
N PHE A 71 44.15 57.37 128.11
CA PHE A 71 44.66 57.03 129.47
C PHE A 71 44.29 58.10 130.55
N ASN A 72 43.50 57.65 131.53
CA ASN A 72 43.57 57.80 133.01
C ASN A 72 44.14 59.05 133.75
N SER A 73 43.29 59.53 134.69
CA SER A 73 43.45 59.58 136.17
C SER A 73 44.25 60.68 136.88
N VAL A 74 43.99 60.75 138.22
CA VAL A 74 44.72 61.41 139.35
C VAL A 74 44.07 62.74 139.82
N THR A 75 43.22 62.80 140.86
CA THR A 75 43.39 62.79 142.34
C THR A 75 44.06 64.03 143.00
N SER A 76 43.25 64.72 143.82
CA SER A 76 43.48 65.20 145.21
C SER A 76 44.52 66.27 145.61
N ALA A 77 43.98 67.34 146.23
CA ALA A 77 44.18 67.81 147.63
C ALA A 77 44.96 69.12 147.93
N MET A 78 44.55 69.70 149.08
CA MET A 78 45.13 70.79 149.91
C MET A 78 44.76 72.24 149.52
N GLN A 79 44.50 73.22 150.41
CA GLN A 79 44.32 73.32 151.87
C GLN A 79 43.86 74.76 152.22
N ASN A 80 43.25 74.92 153.41
CA ASN A 80 43.37 76.05 154.34
C ASN A 80 42.42 77.29 154.37
N ARG A 81 41.85 77.46 155.58
CA ARG A 81 41.67 78.66 156.43
C ARG A 81 40.51 79.63 156.13
N ASP A 82 39.53 79.71 157.04
CA ASP A 82 39.36 80.69 158.17
C ASP A 82 38.52 81.89 157.67
N ALA A 83 37.55 82.50 158.36
CA ALA A 83 36.84 82.31 159.61
C ALA A 83 35.57 83.22 159.57
N GLY A 84 34.50 82.86 160.29
CA GLY A 84 33.47 83.80 160.76
C GLY A 84 32.28 84.13 159.84
N GLY A 85 31.06 83.76 160.26
CA GLY A 85 29.81 84.27 159.64
C GLY A 85 28.61 83.33 159.73
N THR A 86 28.31 82.83 160.93
CA THR A 86 27.33 81.78 161.27
C THR A 86 25.86 82.21 161.10
N PHE A 87 25.42 82.41 159.86
CA PHE A 87 24.00 82.40 159.47
C PHE A 87 23.76 81.80 158.07
N TRP A 88 24.74 81.90 157.15
CA TRP A 88 24.67 81.32 155.80
C TRP A 88 24.82 79.79 155.73
N HIS A 89 25.39 79.16 156.76
CA HIS A 89 25.80 77.75 156.70
C HIS A 89 24.63 76.75 156.68
N ASN A 90 23.48 77.12 157.25
CA ASN A 90 22.28 76.26 157.24
C ASN A 90 21.51 76.30 155.90
N ASN A 91 21.68 77.34 155.08
CA ASN A 91 21.06 77.43 153.76
C ASN A 91 21.81 76.56 152.72
N LEU A 92 23.16 76.54 152.78
CA LEU A 92 23.99 75.75 151.85
C LEU A 92 23.82 74.24 152.00
N ARG A 93 23.65 73.71 153.22
CA ARG A 93 23.39 72.26 153.45
C ARG A 93 22.06 71.81 152.83
N ARG A 94 21.06 72.70 152.80
CA ARG A 94 19.74 72.41 152.21
C ARG A 94 19.81 72.41 150.68
N GLN A 95 20.60 73.30 150.07
CA GLN A 95 20.85 73.31 148.63
C GLN A 95 21.72 72.13 148.16
N ASN A 96 22.76 71.75 148.92
CA ASN A 96 23.61 70.61 148.54
C ASN A 96 22.88 69.26 148.60
N ARG A 97 21.94 69.06 149.52
CA ARG A 97 21.08 67.86 149.48
C ARG A 97 20.18 67.83 148.24
N LYS A 98 19.63 68.98 147.81
CA LYS A 98 18.84 69.07 146.57
C LYS A 98 19.69 68.73 145.33
N LEU A 99 20.93 69.21 145.27
CA LEU A 99 21.86 68.89 144.17
C LEU A 99 22.24 67.41 144.12
N PHE A 100 22.50 66.77 145.26
CA PHE A 100 22.83 65.34 145.28
C PHE A 100 21.69 64.46 144.75
N PHE A 101 20.44 64.72 145.18
CA PHE A 101 19.28 63.99 144.66
C PHE A 101 19.02 64.28 143.17
N SER A 102 19.25 65.53 142.72
CA SER A 102 19.15 65.88 141.31
C SER A 102 20.19 65.15 140.45
N ASN A 103 21.42 65.02 140.94
CA ASN A 103 22.51 64.34 140.22
C ASN A 103 22.28 62.81 140.15
N LYS A 104 21.76 62.21 141.23
CA LYS A 104 21.36 60.79 141.21
C LYS A 104 20.24 60.52 140.19
N ASN A 105 19.22 61.41 140.15
CA ASN A 105 18.14 61.31 139.17
C ASN A 105 18.65 61.45 137.73
N LEU A 106 19.58 62.38 137.47
CA LEU A 106 20.19 62.54 136.15
C LEU A 106 20.98 61.30 135.72
N HIS A 107 21.68 60.65 136.65
CA HIS A 107 22.45 59.45 136.33
C HIS A 107 21.54 58.26 135.98
N GLU A 108 20.44 58.11 136.71
CA GLU A 108 19.42 57.09 136.44
C GLU A 108 18.70 57.33 135.11
N MET A 109 18.41 58.59 134.80
CA MET A 109 17.82 59.01 133.53
C MET A 109 18.77 58.80 132.35
N ASN A 110 20.07 59.05 132.55
CA ASN A 110 21.10 58.82 131.53
C ASN A 110 21.29 57.31 131.23
N ASN A 111 21.23 56.46 132.25
CA ASN A 111 21.25 55.00 132.05
C ASN A 111 19.99 54.50 131.31
N ARG A 112 18.81 55.06 131.60
CA ARG A 112 17.58 54.77 130.83
C ARG A 112 17.69 55.22 129.37
N LEU A 113 18.31 56.38 129.12
CA LEU A 113 18.55 56.87 127.75
C LEU A 113 19.54 55.98 127.00
N LYS A 114 20.65 55.56 127.62
CA LYS A 114 21.60 54.61 127.02
C LYS A 114 20.92 53.28 126.63
N ALA A 115 20.08 52.73 127.50
CA ALA A 115 19.33 51.51 127.19
C ALA A 115 18.32 51.71 126.03
N ARG A 116 17.70 52.90 125.94
CA ARG A 116 16.77 53.24 124.85
C ARG A 116 17.48 53.45 123.51
N VAL A 117 18.66 54.08 123.52
CA VAL A 117 19.51 54.21 122.33
C VAL A 117 19.93 52.83 121.85
N GLY A 118 20.37 51.93 122.73
CA GLY A 118 20.72 50.55 122.36
C GLY A 118 19.59 49.78 121.65
N ARG A 119 18.33 49.94 122.11
CA ARG A 119 17.17 49.32 121.44
C ARG A 119 16.87 49.91 120.07
N LEU A 120 16.90 51.25 119.95
CA LEU A 120 16.63 51.92 118.68
C LEU A 120 17.69 51.62 117.62
N THR A 121 18.96 51.47 118.01
CA THR A 121 20.02 51.06 117.08
C THR A 121 19.77 49.64 116.55
N ALA A 122 19.36 48.71 117.40
CA ALA A 122 19.02 47.35 116.98
C ALA A 122 17.81 47.31 116.03
N GLU A 123 16.74 48.08 116.31
CA GLU A 123 15.59 48.21 115.40
C GLU A 123 15.99 48.82 114.04
N CYS A 124 16.89 49.80 114.03
CA CYS A 124 17.38 50.40 112.80
C CYS A 124 18.17 49.41 111.93
N ASP A 125 18.96 48.54 112.56
CA ASP A 125 19.72 47.52 111.86
C ASP A 125 18.83 46.38 111.33
N ASP A 126 17.79 45.98 112.08
CA ASP A 126 16.81 45.00 111.59
C ASP A 126 15.97 45.55 110.43
N MET A 127 15.52 46.80 110.48
CA MET A 127 14.83 47.44 109.34
C MET A 127 15.72 47.51 108.09
N LYS A 128 17.03 47.74 108.24
CA LYS A 128 17.96 47.72 107.09
C LYS A 128 18.06 46.32 106.47
N ARG A 129 18.13 45.27 107.29
CA ARG A 129 18.16 43.89 106.79
C ARG A 129 16.87 43.54 106.06
N GLU A 130 15.72 43.90 106.61
CA GLU A 130 14.41 43.62 106.01
C GLU A 130 14.22 44.38 104.69
N LYS A 131 14.66 45.64 104.61
CA LYS A 131 14.69 46.40 103.35
C LYS A 131 15.57 45.72 102.30
N THR A 132 16.78 45.28 102.66
CA THR A 132 17.65 44.58 101.70
C THR A 132 17.10 43.23 101.24
N ARG A 133 16.29 42.56 102.08
CA ARG A 133 15.60 41.32 101.71
C ARG A 133 14.46 41.62 100.73
N SER A 134 13.63 42.61 101.03
CA SER A 134 12.52 43.03 100.16
C SER A 134 13.03 43.52 98.78
N ASP A 135 14.13 44.29 98.74
CA ASP A 135 14.74 44.75 97.49
C ASP A 135 15.27 43.59 96.62
N LYS A 136 15.79 42.52 97.26
CA LYS A 136 16.23 41.31 96.55
C LYS A 136 15.04 40.53 95.97
N GLU A 137 13.97 40.38 96.74
CA GLU A 137 12.75 39.68 96.30
C GLU A 137 12.02 40.44 95.16
N TYR A 138 12.00 41.78 95.24
CA TYR A 138 11.45 42.64 94.19
C TYR A 138 12.26 42.55 92.88
N LYS A 139 13.60 42.62 92.96
CA LYS A 139 14.47 42.44 91.78
C LYS A 139 14.33 41.07 91.14
N ALA A 140 14.25 40.00 91.92
CA ALA A 140 14.03 38.65 91.40
C ALA A 140 12.68 38.52 90.67
N SER A 141 11.62 39.15 91.22
CA SER A 141 10.29 39.16 90.59
C SER A 141 10.27 39.92 89.27
N ILE A 142 10.93 41.08 89.17
CA ILE A 142 11.05 41.83 87.92
C ILE A 142 11.80 41.03 86.85
N GLN A 143 12.90 40.38 87.23
CA GLN A 143 13.69 39.58 86.29
C GLN A 143 12.88 38.40 85.73
N LYS A 144 12.08 37.75 86.59
CA LYS A 144 11.16 36.69 86.17
C LYS A 144 10.11 37.19 85.18
N ILE A 145 9.43 38.31 85.50
CA ILE A 145 8.43 38.92 84.61
C ILE A 145 9.05 39.31 83.26
N SER A 146 10.28 39.87 83.28
CA SER A 146 10.98 40.23 82.04
C SER A 146 11.30 39.01 81.18
N SER A 147 11.71 37.89 81.78
CA SER A 147 11.96 36.65 81.04
C SER A 147 10.67 36.02 80.47
N GLU A 148 9.56 36.11 81.20
CA GLU A 148 8.25 35.64 80.74
C GLU A 148 7.66 36.52 79.63
N ALA A 149 7.92 37.83 79.66
CA ALA A 149 7.54 38.77 78.61
C ALA A 149 8.28 38.49 77.29
N GLU A 150 9.59 38.23 77.34
CA GLU A 150 10.37 37.84 76.16
C GLU A 150 9.93 36.48 75.60
N ALA A 151 9.65 35.50 76.46
CA ALA A 151 9.09 34.22 76.03
C ALA A 151 7.72 34.39 75.34
N SER A 152 6.87 35.28 75.88
CA SER A 152 5.57 35.59 75.29
C SER A 152 5.70 36.31 73.93
N LYS A 153 6.70 37.17 73.78
CA LYS A 153 7.01 37.84 72.50
C LYS A 153 7.49 36.84 71.45
N TYR A 154 8.35 35.90 71.83
CA TYR A 154 8.79 34.82 70.96
C TYR A 154 7.63 33.92 70.49
N LEU A 155 6.76 33.50 71.43
CA LEU A 155 5.58 32.70 71.10
C LEU A 155 4.61 33.45 70.17
N ARG A 156 4.45 34.76 70.35
CA ARG A 156 3.62 35.59 69.44
C ARG A 156 4.20 35.61 68.02
N GLY A 157 5.51 35.79 67.88
CA GLY A 157 6.18 35.72 66.57
C GLY A 157 6.03 34.35 65.90
N GLN A 158 6.10 33.26 66.67
CA GLN A 158 5.83 31.91 66.15
C GLN A 158 4.38 31.75 65.69
N LEU A 159 3.41 32.29 66.45
CA LEU A 159 1.99 32.24 66.08
C LEU A 159 1.71 33.01 64.77
N GLU A 160 2.33 34.17 64.59
CA GLU A 160 2.26 34.97 63.36
C GLU A 160 2.87 34.20 62.17
N ASN A 161 4.02 33.54 62.37
CA ASN A 161 4.64 32.70 61.35
C ASN A 161 3.75 31.50 60.97
N PHE A 162 3.17 30.80 61.94
CA PHE A 162 2.19 29.73 61.66
C PHE A 162 0.93 30.26 60.96
N GLY A 163 0.49 31.47 61.30
CA GLY A 163 -0.60 32.16 60.61
C GLY A 163 -0.26 32.38 59.13
N ALA A 164 0.93 32.93 58.84
CA ALA A 164 1.41 33.15 57.48
C ALA A 164 1.55 31.84 56.69
N GLN A 165 2.12 30.79 57.30
CA GLN A 165 2.24 29.46 56.67
C GLN A 165 0.86 28.85 56.35
N LYS A 166 -0.10 29.00 57.26
CA LYS A 166 -1.46 28.49 57.06
C LYS A 166 -2.16 29.18 55.88
N GLU A 167 -2.00 30.50 55.74
CA GLU A 167 -2.58 31.22 54.59
C GLU A 167 -1.87 30.87 53.28
N ALA A 168 -0.53 30.76 53.27
CA ALA A 168 0.20 30.30 52.09
C ALA A 168 -0.24 28.89 51.63
N LEU A 169 -0.40 27.95 52.56
CA LEU A 169 -0.92 26.60 52.28
C LEU A 169 -2.36 26.62 51.75
N ARG A 170 -3.19 27.56 52.20
CA ARG A 170 -4.55 27.74 51.67
C ARG A 170 -4.54 28.26 50.23
N GLU A 171 -3.67 29.22 49.93
CA GLU A 171 -3.49 29.73 48.57
C GLU A 171 -2.98 28.62 47.63
N ASP A 172 -1.97 27.86 48.04
CA ASP A 172 -1.45 26.72 47.28
C ASP A 172 -2.52 25.64 47.04
N LEU A 173 -3.33 25.34 48.05
CA LEU A 173 -4.43 24.37 47.93
C LEU A 173 -5.51 24.86 46.94
N MET A 174 -5.84 26.15 46.98
CA MET A 174 -6.81 26.75 46.06
C MET A 174 -6.27 26.76 44.63
N ALA A 175 -4.99 27.11 44.45
CA ALA A 175 -4.32 27.06 43.15
C ALA A 175 -4.28 25.64 42.57
N SER A 176 -3.92 24.65 43.40
CA SER A 176 -3.93 23.23 43.02
C SER A 176 -5.33 22.75 42.64
N ARG A 177 -6.37 23.15 43.39
CA ARG A 177 -7.76 22.80 43.06
C ARG A 177 -8.22 23.38 41.72
N LEU A 178 -7.89 24.64 41.44
CA LEU A 178 -8.19 25.28 40.15
C LEU A 178 -7.44 24.58 39.00
N GLN A 179 -6.19 24.18 39.22
CA GLN A 179 -5.42 23.42 38.25
C GLN A 179 -6.05 22.05 37.95
N CYS A 180 -6.48 21.32 38.99
CA CYS A 180 -7.18 20.04 38.82
C CYS A 180 -8.47 20.21 38.01
N GLN A 181 -9.29 21.23 38.32
CA GLN A 181 -10.51 21.52 37.56
C GLN A 181 -10.23 21.83 36.08
N SER A 182 -9.20 22.63 35.80
CA SER A 182 -8.80 22.92 34.41
C SER A 182 -8.34 21.66 33.67
N LEU A 183 -7.60 20.77 34.34
CA LEU A 183 -7.17 19.51 33.75
C LEU A 183 -8.35 18.56 33.49
N GLU A 184 -9.32 18.49 34.40
CA GLU A 184 -10.56 17.71 34.21
C GLU A 184 -11.34 18.19 32.98
N GLU A 185 -11.52 19.50 32.81
CA GLU A 185 -12.17 20.07 31.62
C GLU A 185 -11.41 19.75 30.33
N GLN A 186 -10.08 19.83 30.35
CA GLN A 186 -9.24 19.47 29.20
C GLN A 186 -9.34 17.99 28.86
N LEU A 187 -9.37 17.11 29.86
CA LEU A 187 -9.54 15.67 29.65
C LEU A 187 -10.90 15.36 29.05
N TYR A 188 -11.97 15.97 29.56
CA TYR A 188 -13.32 15.81 29.02
C TYR A 188 -13.40 16.25 27.55
N HIS A 189 -12.81 17.40 27.22
CA HIS A 189 -12.78 17.89 25.84
C HIS A 189 -11.96 16.98 24.90
N ARG A 190 -10.82 16.46 25.38
CA ARG A 190 -10.01 15.49 24.61
C ARG A 190 -10.74 14.18 24.39
N GLU A 191 -11.46 13.68 25.40
CA GLU A 191 -12.25 12.46 25.29
C GLU A 191 -13.38 12.61 24.28
N ALA A 192 -14.11 13.73 24.31
CA ALA A 192 -15.15 14.02 23.32
C ALA A 192 -14.58 14.07 21.89
N LYS A 193 -13.42 14.72 21.68
CA LYS A 193 -12.75 14.77 20.37
C LYS A 193 -12.25 13.40 19.90
N LEU A 194 -11.80 12.56 20.83
CA LEU A 194 -11.37 11.19 20.52
C LEU A 194 -12.56 10.31 20.12
N GLN A 195 -13.70 10.46 20.80
CA GLN A 195 -14.93 9.76 20.42
C GLN A 195 -15.41 10.17 19.02
N ASP A 196 -15.41 11.47 18.70
CA ASP A 196 -15.78 11.97 17.37
C ASP A 196 -14.82 11.46 16.27
N SER A 197 -13.52 11.43 16.56
CA SER A 197 -12.50 10.87 15.66
C SER A 197 -12.70 9.37 15.42
N LEU A 198 -13.05 8.60 16.46
CA LEU A 198 -13.36 7.17 16.35
C LEU A 198 -14.62 6.92 15.53
N GLN A 199 -15.64 7.76 15.68
CA GLN A 199 -16.87 7.69 14.89
C GLN A 199 -16.60 7.98 13.41
N THR A 200 -15.81 9.02 13.13
CA THR A 200 -15.36 9.35 11.77
C THR A 200 -14.56 8.21 11.15
N LEU A 201 -13.64 7.59 11.90
CA LEU A 201 -12.84 6.45 11.42
C LEU A 201 -13.72 5.23 11.11
N LYS A 202 -14.75 4.96 11.92
CA LYS A 202 -15.73 3.90 11.62
C LYS A 202 -16.46 4.17 10.29
N LEU A 203 -16.94 5.40 10.09
CA LEU A 203 -17.60 5.79 8.83
C LEU A 203 -16.67 5.61 7.62
N CYS A 204 -15.43 6.10 7.70
CA CYS A 204 -14.44 5.93 6.63
C CYS A 204 -14.11 4.44 6.38
N ARG A 205 -14.08 3.61 7.42
CA ARG A 205 -13.83 2.16 7.28
C ARG A 205 -14.98 1.47 6.55
N ASP A 206 -16.21 1.82 6.86
CA ASP A 206 -17.40 1.27 6.23
C ASP A 206 -17.50 1.71 4.77
N GLU A 207 -17.19 2.98 4.47
CA GLU A 207 -17.11 3.49 3.10
C GLU A 207 -16.01 2.77 2.30
N ALA A 208 -14.81 2.62 2.85
CA ALA A 208 -13.72 1.88 2.21
C ALA A 208 -14.04 0.38 2.02
N ARG A 209 -14.95 -0.18 2.82
CA ARG A 209 -15.46 -1.53 2.59
C ARG A 209 -16.46 -1.54 1.44
N GLY A 210 -17.43 -0.63 1.44
CA GLY A 210 -18.41 -0.48 0.36
C GLY A 210 -17.76 -0.27 -1.01
N LEU A 211 -16.73 0.57 -1.09
CA LEU A 211 -15.96 0.80 -2.32
C LEU A 211 -15.20 -0.47 -2.77
N ARG A 212 -14.62 -1.24 -1.83
CA ARG A 212 -13.96 -2.51 -2.18
C ARG A 212 -14.95 -3.54 -2.72
N ASP A 213 -16.12 -3.63 -2.10
CA ASP A 213 -17.18 -4.54 -2.56
C ASP A 213 -17.69 -4.13 -3.95
N GLN A 214 -17.82 -2.82 -4.23
CA GLN A 214 -18.16 -2.31 -5.57
C GLN A 214 -17.08 -2.61 -6.60
N VAL A 215 -15.79 -2.40 -6.29
CA VAL A 215 -14.68 -2.74 -7.20
C VAL A 215 -14.67 -4.23 -7.50
N GLN A 216 -14.88 -5.09 -6.51
CA GLN A 216 -14.94 -6.53 -6.71
C GLN A 216 -16.15 -6.95 -7.55
N ALA A 217 -17.31 -6.32 -7.32
CA ALA A 217 -18.51 -6.56 -8.14
C ALA A 217 -18.27 -6.14 -9.60
N LEU A 218 -17.70 -4.95 -9.83
CA LEU A 218 -17.36 -4.47 -11.17
C LEU A 218 -16.31 -5.36 -11.85
N GLN A 219 -15.27 -5.81 -11.13
CA GLN A 219 -14.29 -6.75 -11.70
C GLN A 219 -14.94 -8.08 -12.08
N LYS A 220 -15.82 -8.61 -11.22
CA LYS A 220 -16.54 -9.85 -11.50
C LYS A 220 -17.49 -9.68 -12.69
N GLU A 221 -18.19 -8.55 -12.76
CA GLU A 221 -19.06 -8.20 -13.87
C GLU A 221 -18.26 -8.04 -15.17
N MET A 222 -17.15 -7.30 -15.16
CA MET A 222 -16.26 -7.15 -16.31
C MET A 222 -15.72 -8.50 -16.79
N LEU A 223 -15.29 -9.38 -15.87
CA LEU A 223 -14.80 -10.72 -16.21
C LEU A 223 -15.92 -11.64 -16.73
N ALA A 224 -17.16 -11.49 -16.22
CA ALA A 224 -18.33 -12.20 -16.74
C ALA A 224 -18.78 -11.65 -18.10
N GLN A 225 -18.53 -10.37 -18.36
CA GLN A 225 -18.80 -9.69 -19.63
C GLN A 225 -17.70 -9.93 -20.67
N VAL A 226 -16.52 -10.48 -20.31
CA VAL A 226 -15.56 -10.95 -21.32
C VAL A 226 -16.21 -12.16 -21.99
N PRO A 227 -16.62 -12.07 -23.27
CA PRO A 227 -17.19 -13.21 -23.95
C PRO A 227 -16.12 -14.30 -23.95
N ASN A 228 -16.43 -15.42 -23.27
CA ASN A 228 -15.68 -16.67 -23.36
C ASN A 228 -15.94 -17.26 -24.74
N ASN A 229 -15.45 -16.59 -25.80
CA ASN A 229 -15.35 -17.24 -27.10
C ASN A 229 -14.36 -18.38 -26.90
N GLU A 230 -14.89 -19.60 -26.92
CA GLU A 230 -14.11 -20.82 -26.78
C GLU A 230 -13.04 -20.80 -27.88
N VAL A 231 -11.78 -20.83 -27.48
CA VAL A 231 -10.67 -20.79 -28.43
C VAL A 231 -10.66 -22.11 -29.19
N ILE A 232 -10.84 -22.03 -30.50
CA ILE A 232 -10.83 -23.21 -31.38
C ILE A 232 -9.38 -23.65 -31.57
N THR A 233 -9.09 -24.93 -31.32
CA THR A 233 -7.72 -25.45 -31.42
C THR A 233 -7.33 -25.75 -32.87
N ASP A 234 -6.02 -25.83 -33.13
CA ASP A 234 -5.49 -26.16 -34.46
C ASP A 234 -6.00 -27.53 -34.94
N GLU A 235 -6.22 -28.50 -34.04
CA GLU A 235 -6.78 -29.82 -34.37
C GLU A 235 -8.23 -29.74 -34.87
N VAL A 236 -9.04 -28.85 -34.29
CA VAL A 236 -10.43 -28.63 -34.71
C VAL A 236 -10.43 -27.98 -36.09
N PHE A 237 -9.63 -26.93 -36.30
CA PHE A 237 -9.48 -26.30 -37.61
C PHE A 237 -8.98 -27.27 -38.68
N SER A 238 -7.97 -28.09 -38.34
CA SER A 238 -7.44 -29.13 -39.23
C SER A 238 -8.52 -30.13 -39.64
N ARG A 239 -9.28 -30.67 -38.66
CA ARG A 239 -10.37 -31.61 -38.91
C ARG A 239 -11.44 -31.03 -39.81
N ASP A 240 -11.88 -29.81 -39.53
CA ASP A 240 -12.98 -29.17 -40.26
C ASP A 240 -12.55 -28.77 -41.68
N PHE A 241 -11.30 -28.33 -41.86
CA PHE A 241 -10.69 -28.12 -43.17
C PHE A 241 -10.57 -29.43 -43.97
N HIS A 242 -10.09 -30.52 -43.35
CA HIS A 242 -10.01 -31.84 -43.99
C HIS A 242 -11.39 -32.42 -44.36
N ALA A 243 -12.45 -32.07 -43.62
CA ALA A 243 -13.81 -32.43 -44.00
C ALA A 243 -14.21 -31.76 -45.33
N ILE A 244 -13.88 -30.47 -45.53
CA ILE A 244 -14.10 -29.78 -46.81
C ILE A 244 -13.26 -30.42 -47.92
N VAL A 245 -11.96 -30.66 -47.69
CA VAL A 245 -11.08 -31.35 -48.66
C VAL A 245 -11.68 -32.69 -49.09
N SER A 246 -12.22 -33.47 -48.15
CA SER A 246 -12.82 -34.77 -48.43
C SER A 246 -14.10 -34.66 -49.27
N LEU A 247 -14.95 -33.67 -48.99
CA LEU A 247 -16.15 -33.41 -49.78
C LEU A 247 -15.79 -32.94 -51.21
N VAL A 248 -14.82 -32.04 -51.35
CA VAL A 248 -14.34 -31.56 -52.66
C VAL A 248 -13.76 -32.72 -53.47
N LYS A 249 -12.96 -33.60 -52.85
CA LYS A 249 -12.45 -34.83 -53.48
C LYS A 249 -13.56 -35.82 -53.85
N SER A 250 -14.61 -35.94 -53.03
CA SER A 250 -15.76 -36.81 -53.34
C SER A 250 -16.51 -36.27 -54.57
N LEU A 251 -16.75 -34.96 -54.60
CA LEU A 251 -17.40 -34.26 -55.70
C LEU A 251 -16.55 -34.34 -56.99
N SER A 252 -15.24 -34.15 -56.92
CA SER A 252 -14.35 -34.27 -58.09
C SER A 252 -14.37 -35.67 -58.71
N ARG A 253 -14.58 -36.71 -57.90
CA ARG A 253 -14.68 -38.11 -58.38
C ARG A 253 -15.99 -38.41 -59.09
N SER A 254 -17.10 -37.74 -58.73
CA SER A 254 -18.39 -37.90 -59.40
C SER A 254 -18.47 -37.17 -60.74
N ILE A 255 -17.54 -36.23 -60.98
CA ILE A 255 -17.42 -35.47 -62.23
C ILE A 255 -16.62 -36.29 -63.24
N GLN A 256 -17.33 -36.82 -64.23
CA GLN A 256 -16.74 -37.58 -65.34
C GLN A 256 -17.00 -36.84 -66.66
N PRO A 257 -16.12 -35.91 -67.05
CA PRO A 257 -16.28 -35.14 -68.26
C PRO A 257 -16.32 -36.06 -69.48
N PRO A 258 -17.27 -35.86 -70.40
CA PRO A 258 -17.24 -36.48 -71.71
C PRO A 258 -15.92 -36.19 -72.44
N GLN A 259 -15.47 -37.11 -73.31
CA GLN A 259 -14.17 -36.97 -74.00
C GLN A 259 -14.06 -35.70 -74.86
N ASN A 260 -15.18 -35.14 -75.30
CA ASN A 260 -15.29 -33.96 -76.17
C ASN A 260 -15.44 -32.63 -75.42
N VAL A 261 -15.49 -32.64 -74.08
CA VAL A 261 -15.60 -31.40 -73.29
C VAL A 261 -14.20 -30.97 -72.85
N ASP A 262 -13.78 -29.76 -73.26
CA ASP A 262 -12.59 -29.13 -72.71
C ASP A 262 -12.92 -28.48 -71.37
N ILE A 263 -12.48 -29.13 -70.28
CA ILE A 263 -12.66 -28.65 -68.91
C ILE A 263 -11.94 -27.30 -68.71
N LEU A 264 -10.81 -27.09 -69.41
CA LEU A 264 -10.01 -25.88 -69.25
C LEU A 264 -10.73 -24.65 -69.82
N ASP A 265 -11.49 -24.84 -70.89
CA ASP A 265 -12.26 -23.77 -71.53
C ASP A 265 -13.62 -23.56 -70.84
N ALA A 266 -14.22 -24.62 -70.30
CA ALA A 266 -15.51 -24.55 -69.61
C ALA A 266 -15.42 -23.96 -68.19
N LEU A 267 -14.28 -24.12 -67.51
CA LEU A 267 -14.04 -23.62 -66.17
C LEU A 267 -12.99 -22.50 -66.23
N GLU A 268 -13.44 -21.25 -66.06
CA GLU A 268 -12.55 -20.08 -66.06
C GLU A 268 -11.39 -20.25 -65.05
N PRO A 269 -10.15 -19.81 -65.38
CA PRO A 269 -9.00 -19.97 -64.51
C PRO A 269 -9.19 -19.26 -63.16
N GLY A 270 -9.28 -20.04 -62.10
CA GLY A 270 -9.34 -19.57 -60.72
C GLY A 270 -7.98 -19.16 -60.16
N VAL A 271 -7.95 -18.66 -58.92
CA VAL A 271 -6.72 -18.19 -58.26
C VAL A 271 -5.62 -19.26 -58.15
N LEU A 272 -5.98 -20.53 -57.89
CA LEU A 272 -5.00 -21.64 -57.79
C LEU A 272 -4.55 -22.18 -59.16
N LEU A 273 -5.24 -21.77 -60.22
CA LEU A 273 -5.00 -22.23 -61.59
C LEU A 273 -4.32 -21.16 -62.45
N ARG A 274 -4.10 -19.97 -61.87
CA ARG A 274 -3.41 -18.88 -62.54
C ARG A 274 -1.97 -19.28 -62.81
N ASP A 275 -1.46 -18.90 -63.98
CA ASP A 275 -0.08 -19.15 -64.42
C ASP A 275 0.31 -20.64 -64.53
N VAL A 276 -0.65 -21.57 -64.46
CA VAL A 276 -0.40 -23.00 -64.72
C VAL A 276 -0.51 -23.30 -66.21
N SER A 277 0.54 -23.90 -66.78
CA SER A 277 0.54 -24.27 -68.20
C SER A 277 -0.43 -25.42 -68.52
N LYS A 278 -1.13 -25.32 -69.66
CA LYS A 278 -2.18 -26.28 -70.09
C LYS A 278 -1.70 -27.73 -70.16
N HIS A 279 -0.42 -27.95 -70.45
CA HIS A 279 0.15 -29.30 -70.58
C HIS A 279 0.15 -30.09 -69.26
N HIS A 280 0.07 -29.42 -68.11
CA HIS A 280 -0.08 -30.10 -66.82
C HIS A 280 -1.46 -30.74 -66.62
N TRP A 281 -2.44 -30.53 -67.51
CA TRP A 281 -3.81 -31.03 -67.34
C TRP A 281 -4.23 -32.08 -68.38
N ASP A 282 -3.25 -32.65 -69.07
CA ASP A 282 -3.41 -33.61 -70.16
C ASP A 282 -3.97 -34.97 -69.73
N THR A 283 -3.76 -35.38 -68.48
CA THR A 283 -4.19 -36.70 -68.00
C THR A 283 -5.49 -36.68 -67.20
N ARG A 284 -6.23 -37.80 -67.21
CA ARG A 284 -7.48 -37.95 -66.43
C ARG A 284 -7.31 -37.65 -64.94
N ALA A 285 -6.21 -38.09 -64.32
CA ALA A 285 -5.94 -37.84 -62.90
C ALA A 285 -5.72 -36.34 -62.63
N ARG A 286 -4.96 -35.66 -63.51
CA ARG A 286 -4.71 -34.22 -63.38
C ARG A 286 -5.94 -33.38 -63.70
N LYS A 287 -6.80 -33.80 -64.64
CA LYS A 287 -8.13 -33.19 -64.86
C LYS A 287 -9.03 -33.23 -63.62
N LYS A 288 -8.94 -34.28 -62.79
CA LYS A 288 -9.66 -34.31 -61.50
C LYS A 288 -9.07 -33.29 -60.52
N ALA A 289 -7.74 -33.22 -60.42
CA ALA A 289 -7.06 -32.22 -59.61
C ALA A 289 -7.38 -30.79 -60.07
N TYR A 290 -7.55 -30.56 -61.38
CA TYR A 290 -8.01 -29.27 -61.92
C TYR A 290 -9.39 -28.89 -61.38
N VAL A 291 -10.35 -29.82 -61.37
CA VAL A 291 -11.69 -29.59 -60.81
C VAL A 291 -11.62 -29.30 -59.31
N GLU A 292 -10.78 -30.02 -58.56
CA GLU A 292 -10.55 -29.74 -57.12
C GLU A 292 -10.00 -28.32 -56.90
N ALA A 293 -8.94 -27.96 -57.61
CA ALA A 293 -8.30 -26.65 -57.55
C ALA A 293 -9.24 -25.52 -57.99
N TRP A 294 -10.11 -25.79 -58.98
CA TRP A 294 -11.13 -24.84 -59.43
C TRP A 294 -12.19 -24.60 -58.35
N ILE A 295 -12.73 -25.67 -57.73
CA ILE A 295 -13.71 -25.54 -56.63
C ILE A 295 -13.08 -24.73 -55.48
N TRP A 296 -11.85 -25.06 -55.09
CA TRP A 296 -11.11 -24.28 -54.08
C TRP A 296 -10.90 -22.83 -54.49
N SER A 297 -10.63 -22.57 -55.77
CA SER A 297 -10.49 -21.19 -56.24
C SER A 297 -11.77 -20.38 -56.09
N VAL A 298 -12.94 -20.99 -56.33
CA VAL A 298 -14.24 -20.36 -56.08
C VAL A 298 -14.46 -20.12 -54.59
N LEU A 299 -14.16 -21.11 -53.74
CA LEU A 299 -14.28 -20.96 -52.28
C LEU A 299 -13.34 -19.88 -51.75
N ILE A 300 -12.10 -19.84 -52.23
CA ILE A 300 -11.14 -18.79 -51.89
C ILE A 300 -11.70 -17.43 -52.29
N ASP A 301 -12.06 -17.23 -53.56
CA ASP A 301 -12.50 -15.91 -54.03
C ASP A 301 -13.81 -15.44 -53.37
N LYS A 302 -14.75 -16.35 -53.11
CA LYS A 302 -16.09 -15.98 -52.65
C LYS A 302 -16.31 -16.08 -51.15
N VAL A 303 -15.52 -16.89 -50.44
CA VAL A 303 -15.69 -17.20 -49.01
C VAL A 303 -14.45 -16.82 -48.18
N PHE A 304 -13.25 -17.22 -48.58
CA PHE A 304 -12.03 -17.01 -47.78
C PHE A 304 -11.21 -15.78 -48.18
N ARG A 305 -11.63 -15.03 -49.20
CA ARG A 305 -10.86 -13.90 -49.77
C ARG A 305 -10.59 -12.81 -48.74
N TYR A 306 -11.50 -12.62 -47.80
CA TYR A 306 -11.39 -11.67 -46.71
C TYR A 306 -12.06 -12.25 -45.47
N ALA A 307 -11.65 -11.81 -44.27
CA ALA A 307 -12.21 -12.28 -43.00
C ALA A 307 -13.73 -12.05 -42.85
N PHE A 308 -14.32 -11.20 -43.69
CA PHE A 308 -15.75 -10.91 -43.69
C PHE A 308 -16.49 -11.60 -44.84
N GLY A 309 -15.83 -12.52 -45.55
CA GLY A 309 -16.32 -13.21 -46.75
C GLY A 309 -17.70 -13.86 -46.64
N PRO A 310 -18.07 -14.43 -45.47
CA PRO A 310 -19.42 -14.96 -45.26
C PRO A 310 -20.56 -13.94 -45.44
N CYS A 311 -20.28 -12.63 -45.37
CA CYS A 311 -21.29 -11.58 -45.45
C CYS A 311 -21.12 -10.75 -46.72
N LYS A 312 -22.18 -10.69 -47.53
CA LYS A 312 -22.19 -10.11 -48.89
C LYS A 312 -21.75 -8.64 -48.95
N ASP A 313 -22.27 -7.81 -48.04
CA ASP A 313 -22.08 -6.35 -48.09
C ASP A 313 -20.89 -5.87 -47.23
N LEU A 314 -20.12 -6.80 -46.67
CA LEU A 314 -18.95 -6.49 -45.84
C LEU A 314 -17.65 -6.37 -46.63
N VAL A 315 -17.70 -6.34 -47.97
CA VAL A 315 -16.55 -5.97 -48.81
C VAL A 315 -16.02 -4.59 -48.38
N ASN A 316 -16.92 -3.66 -48.04
CA ASN A 316 -16.53 -2.35 -47.52
C ASN A 316 -15.76 -2.44 -46.20
N LEU A 317 -16.13 -3.37 -45.30
CA LEU A 317 -15.36 -3.59 -44.07
C LEU A 317 -13.96 -4.11 -44.36
N HIS A 318 -13.79 -4.99 -45.35
CA HIS A 318 -12.47 -5.40 -45.79
C HIS A 318 -11.66 -4.22 -46.35
N ILE A 319 -12.27 -3.36 -47.16
CA ILE A 319 -11.62 -2.14 -47.68
C ILE A 319 -11.18 -1.23 -46.51
N TYR A 320 -12.04 -0.99 -45.53
CA TYR A 320 -11.69 -0.19 -44.35
C TYR A 320 -10.58 -0.85 -43.52
N TRP A 321 -10.65 -2.16 -43.34
CA TRP A 321 -9.62 -2.92 -42.62
C TRP A 321 -8.25 -2.76 -43.29
N CYS A 322 -8.20 -2.95 -44.61
CA CYS A 322 -7.00 -2.73 -45.42
C CYS A 322 -6.54 -1.28 -45.46
N PHE A 323 -7.47 -0.32 -45.48
CA PHE A 323 -7.13 1.10 -45.44
C PHE A 323 -6.47 1.49 -44.11
N ILE A 324 -6.98 0.98 -42.98
CA ILE A 324 -6.49 1.31 -41.64
C ILE A 324 -5.15 0.61 -41.35
N PHE A 325 -5.01 -0.66 -41.74
CA PHE A 325 -3.87 -1.51 -41.32
C PHE A 325 -2.93 -1.92 -42.48
N GLY A 326 -3.18 -1.44 -43.69
CA GLY A 326 -2.45 -1.77 -44.93
C GLY A 326 -3.00 -3.02 -45.65
N ASP A 327 -2.62 -3.21 -46.91
CA ASP A 327 -3.02 -4.34 -47.76
C ASP A 327 -1.83 -5.11 -48.36
N SER A 328 -0.63 -4.88 -47.82
CA SER A 328 0.62 -5.38 -48.39
C SER A 328 1.05 -6.76 -47.88
N TRP A 329 0.17 -7.51 -47.21
CA TRP A 329 0.48 -8.86 -46.72
C TRP A 329 -0.06 -9.94 -47.67
N ILE A 330 0.17 -11.20 -47.30
CA ILE A 330 -0.29 -12.41 -48.00
C ILE A 330 -1.76 -12.27 -48.40
N ASN A 331 -2.04 -12.48 -49.69
CA ASN A 331 -3.38 -12.41 -50.29
C ASN A 331 -4.09 -11.05 -50.10
N ARG A 332 -3.34 -9.95 -50.02
CA ARG A 332 -3.85 -8.58 -49.82
C ARG A 332 -4.56 -8.34 -48.49
N TRP A 333 -4.24 -9.14 -47.48
CA TRP A 333 -4.68 -8.88 -46.11
C TRP A 333 -3.76 -7.84 -45.45
N PRO A 334 -4.18 -7.20 -44.36
CA PRO A 334 -3.27 -6.43 -43.53
C PRO A 334 -2.21 -7.31 -42.87
N LYS A 335 -1.05 -6.79 -42.48
CA LYS A 335 -0.06 -7.57 -41.72
C LYS A 335 -0.64 -7.96 -40.34
N PRO A 336 -0.61 -9.24 -39.93
CA PRO A 336 -1.17 -9.66 -38.65
C PRO A 336 -0.45 -8.94 -37.49
N ASN A 337 -1.22 -8.25 -36.65
CA ASN A 337 -0.74 -7.53 -35.48
C ASN A 337 -1.89 -7.36 -34.46
N PRO A 338 -1.60 -7.06 -33.18
CA PRO A 338 -2.63 -7.02 -32.14
C PRO A 338 -3.78 -6.06 -32.43
N GLU A 339 -3.51 -4.89 -33.02
CA GLU A 339 -4.52 -3.86 -33.30
C GLU A 339 -5.45 -4.30 -34.44
N SER A 340 -4.88 -4.78 -35.54
CA SER A 340 -5.60 -5.31 -36.70
C SER A 340 -6.49 -6.50 -36.32
N GLU A 341 -5.94 -7.45 -35.55
CA GLU A 341 -6.70 -8.65 -35.17
C GLU A 341 -7.75 -8.35 -34.10
N THR A 342 -7.49 -7.44 -33.17
CA THR A 342 -8.52 -6.97 -32.22
C THR A 342 -9.67 -6.30 -32.98
N TRP A 343 -9.36 -5.43 -33.95
CA TRP A 343 -10.39 -4.78 -34.76
C TRP A 343 -11.23 -5.80 -35.54
N ARG A 344 -10.59 -6.75 -36.23
CA ARG A 344 -11.28 -7.83 -36.96
C ARG A 344 -12.14 -8.66 -36.01
N PHE A 345 -11.56 -9.17 -34.93
CA PHE A 345 -12.24 -10.02 -33.94
C PHE A 345 -13.46 -9.33 -33.32
N THR A 346 -13.30 -8.09 -32.86
CA THR A 346 -14.41 -7.32 -32.26
C THR A 346 -15.50 -7.03 -33.28
N THR A 347 -15.13 -6.70 -34.51
CA THR A 347 -16.10 -6.43 -35.59
C THR A 347 -16.90 -7.68 -35.92
N VAL A 348 -16.24 -8.82 -36.14
CA VAL A 348 -16.92 -10.09 -36.45
C VAL A 348 -17.74 -10.57 -35.25
N THR A 349 -17.21 -10.50 -34.03
CA THR A 349 -17.94 -10.93 -32.83
C THR A 349 -19.21 -10.12 -32.62
N LYS A 350 -19.17 -8.81 -32.84
CA LYS A 350 -20.36 -7.96 -32.77
C LYS A 350 -21.38 -8.33 -33.85
N LEU A 351 -20.93 -8.49 -35.09
CA LEU A 351 -21.80 -8.91 -36.19
C LEU A 351 -22.47 -10.26 -35.90
N VAL A 352 -21.70 -11.26 -35.46
CA VAL A 352 -22.23 -12.59 -35.12
C VAL A 352 -23.16 -12.54 -33.91
N GLY A 353 -22.81 -11.77 -32.89
CA GLY A 353 -23.65 -11.59 -31.69
C GLY A 353 -25.01 -10.97 -32.03
N ASP A 354 -25.02 -9.97 -32.91
CA ASP A 354 -26.24 -9.31 -33.36
C ASP A 354 -27.11 -10.24 -34.23
N THR A 355 -26.50 -11.16 -34.99
CA THR A 355 -27.20 -12.03 -35.96
C THR A 355 -27.55 -13.42 -35.41
N GLY A 356 -26.92 -13.88 -34.33
CA GLY A 356 -27.13 -15.22 -33.77
C GLY A 356 -26.31 -16.32 -34.47
N GLN A 357 -25.41 -16.95 -33.72
CA GLN A 357 -24.41 -17.90 -34.22
C GLN A 357 -24.98 -19.15 -34.92
N GLU A 358 -26.11 -19.68 -34.45
CA GLU A 358 -26.69 -20.92 -34.98
C GLU A 358 -27.14 -20.79 -36.44
N THR A 359 -27.80 -19.69 -36.77
CA THR A 359 -28.22 -19.38 -38.15
C THR A 359 -27.00 -19.23 -39.06
N LEU A 360 -25.92 -18.63 -38.53
CA LEU A 360 -24.70 -18.36 -39.29
C LEU A 360 -23.81 -19.58 -39.53
N ILE A 361 -23.94 -20.64 -38.74
CA ILE A 361 -23.16 -21.87 -38.91
C ILE A 361 -23.99 -22.89 -39.68
N ALA A 362 -25.21 -23.19 -39.22
CA ALA A 362 -26.04 -24.25 -39.77
C ALA A 362 -26.68 -23.90 -41.12
N GLY A 363 -26.74 -22.62 -41.50
CA GLY A 363 -27.43 -22.19 -42.73
C GLY A 363 -28.92 -22.46 -42.70
N GLN A 364 -29.50 -22.57 -41.50
CA GLN A 364 -30.91 -22.80 -41.29
C GLN A 364 -31.59 -21.46 -41.01
N ASP A 365 -32.60 -21.14 -41.82
CA ASP A 365 -33.51 -20.05 -41.50
C ASP A 365 -34.29 -20.44 -40.24
N HIS A 366 -34.09 -19.70 -39.16
CA HIS A 366 -34.77 -19.95 -37.89
C HIS A 366 -36.07 -19.15 -37.75
N GLY A 367 -36.53 -18.51 -38.84
CA GLY A 367 -37.71 -17.65 -38.84
C GLY A 367 -37.54 -16.44 -37.93
N ASP A 368 -38.63 -15.67 -37.79
CA ASP A 368 -38.70 -14.52 -36.89
C ASP A 368 -38.46 -14.94 -35.43
N ARG A 369 -37.20 -14.97 -35.01
CA ARG A 369 -36.86 -15.03 -33.60
C ARG A 369 -37.39 -13.74 -32.94
N PRO A 370 -38.32 -13.82 -31.98
CA PRO A 370 -38.87 -12.64 -31.34
C PRO A 370 -37.74 -11.87 -30.62
N GLY A 371 -37.43 -10.66 -31.11
CA GLY A 371 -36.43 -9.76 -30.52
C GLY A 371 -35.20 -9.46 -31.40
N LEU A 372 -35.04 -10.10 -32.56
CA LEU A 372 -34.00 -9.70 -33.53
C LEU A 372 -34.36 -8.36 -34.17
N ASN A 373 -33.40 -7.43 -34.23
CA ASN A 373 -33.62 -6.16 -34.90
C ASN A 373 -33.68 -6.35 -36.43
N ALA A 374 -34.36 -5.46 -37.14
CA ALA A 374 -34.55 -5.57 -38.60
C ALA A 374 -33.23 -5.68 -39.38
N TYR A 375 -32.17 -5.04 -38.88
CA TYR A 375 -30.83 -5.08 -39.46
C TYR A 375 -30.20 -6.48 -39.37
N ALA A 376 -30.34 -7.15 -38.24
CA ALA A 376 -29.81 -8.49 -38.04
C ALA A 376 -30.54 -9.53 -38.89
N HIS A 377 -31.87 -9.40 -39.07
CA HIS A 377 -32.61 -10.23 -40.01
C HIS A 377 -32.12 -10.01 -41.46
N GLN A 378 -31.88 -8.76 -41.85
CA GLN A 378 -31.32 -8.44 -43.18
C GLN A 378 -29.94 -9.09 -43.38
N LEU A 379 -29.04 -8.97 -42.40
CA LEU A 379 -27.70 -9.57 -42.46
C LEU A 379 -27.77 -11.11 -42.58
N GLN A 380 -28.67 -11.73 -41.83
CA GLN A 380 -28.99 -13.16 -41.93
C GLN A 380 -29.37 -13.58 -43.35
N GLN A 381 -30.31 -12.85 -43.96
CA GLN A 381 -30.78 -13.11 -45.32
C GLN A 381 -29.66 -12.92 -46.34
N GLU A 382 -28.86 -11.85 -46.22
CA GLU A 382 -27.72 -11.60 -47.10
C GLU A 382 -26.67 -12.72 -47.05
N MET A 383 -26.43 -13.30 -45.87
CA MET A 383 -25.52 -14.44 -45.72
C MET A 383 -26.08 -15.71 -46.37
N LEU A 384 -27.38 -15.98 -46.23
CA LEU A 384 -28.04 -17.10 -46.92
C LEU A 384 -28.03 -16.92 -48.44
N GLU A 385 -28.31 -15.71 -48.93
CA GLU A 385 -28.20 -15.37 -50.35
C GLU A 385 -26.77 -15.58 -50.86
N ARG A 386 -25.76 -15.17 -50.09
CA ARG A 386 -24.35 -15.34 -50.45
C ARG A 386 -23.98 -16.82 -50.53
N ARG A 387 -24.42 -17.65 -49.59
CA ARG A 387 -24.25 -19.12 -49.64
C ARG A 387 -24.88 -19.70 -50.90
N GLY A 388 -26.14 -19.35 -51.17
CA GLY A 388 -26.86 -19.80 -52.37
C GLY A 388 -26.16 -19.37 -53.66
N TYR A 389 -25.67 -18.13 -53.70
CA TYR A 389 -24.89 -17.61 -54.83
C TYR A 389 -23.62 -18.42 -55.10
N VAL A 390 -22.82 -18.72 -54.07
CA VAL A 390 -21.60 -19.53 -54.22
C VAL A 390 -21.93 -20.94 -54.68
N ALA A 391 -22.94 -21.58 -54.08
CA ALA A 391 -23.39 -22.91 -54.51
C ALA A 391 -23.86 -22.91 -55.98
N ASN A 392 -24.58 -21.87 -56.41
CA ASN A 392 -25.05 -21.73 -57.78
C ASN A 392 -23.91 -21.48 -58.79
N ILE A 393 -22.86 -20.74 -58.41
CA ILE A 393 -21.66 -20.60 -59.26
C ILE A 393 -21.02 -21.96 -59.49
N ILE A 394 -20.75 -22.70 -58.42
CA ILE A 394 -20.12 -24.03 -58.52
C ILE A 394 -21.00 -24.96 -59.35
N LYS A 395 -22.31 -25.00 -59.04
CA LYS A 395 -23.27 -25.85 -59.74
C LYS A 395 -23.37 -25.53 -61.23
N SER A 396 -23.50 -24.26 -61.61
CA SER A 396 -23.69 -23.87 -63.02
C SER A 396 -22.49 -24.26 -63.89
N HIS A 397 -21.27 -23.98 -63.46
CA HIS A 397 -20.06 -24.32 -64.19
C HIS A 397 -19.83 -25.83 -64.25
N LEU A 398 -20.03 -26.55 -63.14
CA LEU A 398 -19.91 -28.01 -63.15
C LEU A 398 -20.99 -28.68 -64.01
N THR A 399 -22.21 -28.11 -64.06
CA THR A 399 -23.27 -28.57 -64.97
C THR A 399 -22.89 -28.37 -66.44
N ALA A 400 -22.15 -27.29 -66.76
CA ALA A 400 -21.65 -27.06 -68.11
C ALA A 400 -20.60 -28.12 -68.53
N VAL A 401 -19.82 -28.63 -67.57
CA VAL A 401 -18.83 -29.70 -67.83
C VAL A 401 -19.49 -31.09 -67.85
N VAL A 402 -20.40 -31.37 -66.92
CA VAL A 402 -21.09 -32.67 -66.78
C VAL A 402 -22.58 -32.47 -66.43
N PRO A 403 -23.46 -32.31 -67.43
CA PRO A 403 -24.87 -31.97 -67.21
C PRO A 403 -25.67 -33.00 -66.39
N THR A 404 -25.23 -34.26 -66.39
CA THR A 404 -25.95 -35.40 -65.79
C THR A 404 -25.40 -35.82 -64.42
N SER A 405 -24.38 -35.14 -63.88
CA SER A 405 -23.79 -35.50 -62.60
C SER A 405 -24.69 -35.13 -61.42
N ASP A 406 -24.69 -35.97 -60.38
CA ASP A 406 -25.25 -35.59 -59.08
C ASP A 406 -24.35 -34.56 -58.40
N LEU A 407 -24.89 -33.35 -58.28
CA LEU A 407 -24.24 -32.17 -57.69
C LEU A 407 -24.89 -31.77 -56.36
N SER A 408 -25.64 -32.68 -55.72
CA SER A 408 -26.33 -32.44 -54.44
C SER A 408 -25.39 -32.04 -53.29
N HIS A 409 -24.16 -32.57 -53.28
CA HIS A 409 -23.16 -32.33 -52.24
C HIS A 409 -22.54 -30.91 -52.26
N ILE A 410 -22.80 -30.09 -53.28
CA ILE A 410 -22.26 -28.73 -53.38
C ILE A 410 -22.71 -27.87 -52.20
N SER A 411 -23.97 -27.98 -51.78
CA SER A 411 -24.50 -27.19 -50.65
C SER A 411 -23.76 -27.51 -49.36
N GLU A 412 -23.39 -28.78 -49.13
CA GLU A 412 -22.64 -29.20 -47.95
C GLU A 412 -21.21 -28.63 -47.96
N VAL A 413 -20.52 -28.68 -49.11
CA VAL A 413 -19.18 -28.08 -49.29
C VAL A 413 -19.22 -26.59 -48.92
N VAL A 414 -20.20 -25.87 -49.48
CA VAL A 414 -20.35 -24.43 -49.23
C VAL A 414 -20.70 -24.15 -47.77
N ASN A 415 -21.63 -24.91 -47.18
CA ASN A 415 -22.01 -24.71 -45.78
C ASN A 415 -20.83 -24.92 -44.83
N LYS A 416 -20.02 -25.97 -45.02
CA LYS A 416 -18.81 -26.20 -44.20
C LYS A 416 -17.76 -25.12 -44.42
N ALA A 417 -17.58 -24.64 -45.65
CA ALA A 417 -16.66 -23.54 -45.92
C ALA A 417 -17.07 -22.23 -45.23
N PHE A 418 -18.37 -21.89 -45.21
CA PHE A 418 -18.87 -20.72 -44.50
C PHE A 418 -18.73 -20.86 -42.98
N ALA A 419 -19.05 -22.04 -42.43
CA ALA A 419 -18.86 -22.31 -41.00
C ALA A 419 -17.38 -22.13 -40.60
N LEU A 420 -16.47 -22.76 -41.35
CA LEU A 420 -15.03 -22.63 -41.11
C LEU A 420 -14.56 -21.18 -41.23
N ALA A 421 -14.97 -20.46 -42.27
CA ALA A 421 -14.59 -19.05 -42.45
C ALA A 421 -15.07 -18.17 -41.28
N LEU A 422 -16.26 -18.44 -40.74
CA LEU A 422 -16.78 -17.73 -39.58
C LEU A 422 -15.95 -18.04 -38.33
N ASP A 423 -15.68 -19.32 -38.08
CA ASP A 423 -14.90 -19.79 -36.94
C ASP A 423 -13.48 -19.20 -36.95
N MET A 424 -12.82 -19.19 -38.11
CA MET A 424 -11.53 -18.52 -38.33
C MET A 424 -11.61 -17.04 -37.96
N SER A 425 -12.67 -16.37 -38.38
CA SER A 425 -12.86 -14.93 -38.25
C SER A 425 -13.29 -14.50 -36.84
N MET A 426 -13.74 -15.45 -36.01
CA MET A 426 -14.03 -15.26 -34.59
C MET A 426 -12.84 -15.59 -33.66
N GLN A 427 -11.70 -16.02 -34.19
CA GLN A 427 -10.50 -16.19 -33.36
C GLN A 427 -9.76 -14.86 -33.13
N ARG A 428 -9.11 -14.73 -31.97
CA ARG A 428 -8.24 -13.60 -31.63
C ARG A 428 -6.89 -13.64 -32.36
N PHE A 429 -6.43 -14.82 -32.74
CA PHE A 429 -5.32 -15.00 -33.66
C PHE A 429 -5.84 -15.04 -35.09
N ARG A 430 -4.95 -14.89 -36.07
CA ARG A 430 -5.31 -14.99 -37.48
C ARG A 430 -5.24 -16.44 -37.92
N VAL A 431 -6.29 -16.92 -38.55
CA VAL A 431 -6.26 -18.15 -39.37
C VAL A 431 -6.59 -17.74 -40.80
N GLN A 432 -5.82 -18.23 -41.77
CA GLN A 432 -5.98 -17.86 -43.18
C GLN A 432 -5.75 -19.08 -44.07
N VAL A 433 -6.51 -19.16 -45.16
CA VAL A 433 -6.22 -20.09 -46.26
C VAL A 433 -5.02 -19.55 -47.04
N THR A 434 -4.01 -20.39 -47.22
CA THR A 434 -2.72 -20.05 -47.85
C THR A 434 -2.42 -21.01 -48.99
N TRP A 435 -1.61 -20.56 -49.94
CA TRP A 435 -1.11 -21.41 -51.02
C TRP A 435 0.19 -20.79 -51.56
N PRO A 436 1.14 -21.61 -52.05
CA PRO A 436 2.37 -21.13 -52.66
C PRO A 436 2.13 -20.54 -54.06
N ASP A 437 3.13 -19.85 -54.60
CA ASP A 437 3.14 -19.42 -55.99
C ASP A 437 3.54 -20.56 -56.94
N ILE A 438 3.08 -20.50 -58.19
CA ILE A 438 3.54 -21.42 -59.23
C ILE A 438 5.02 -21.14 -59.52
N GLY A 439 5.83 -22.20 -59.53
CA GLY A 439 7.28 -22.13 -59.66
C GLY A 439 8.05 -21.93 -58.34
N GLU A 440 7.35 -21.81 -57.20
CA GLU A 440 7.98 -21.73 -55.88
C GLU A 440 8.69 -23.05 -55.53
N GLU A 441 9.82 -22.97 -54.80
CA GLU A 441 10.55 -24.15 -54.36
C GLU A 441 9.72 -24.95 -53.34
N PHE A 442 9.74 -26.27 -53.47
CA PHE A 442 9.02 -27.14 -52.55
C PHE A 442 9.60 -27.07 -51.13
N GLU A 443 8.74 -26.66 -50.18
CA GLU A 443 9.08 -26.61 -48.76
C GLU A 443 8.24 -27.62 -47.96
N ALA A 444 8.89 -28.66 -47.42
CA ALA A 444 8.19 -29.76 -46.75
C ALA A 444 7.48 -29.35 -45.44
N SER A 445 7.81 -28.19 -44.85
CA SER A 445 7.13 -27.68 -43.65
C SER A 445 5.77 -27.05 -43.95
N SER A 446 5.53 -26.59 -45.18
CA SER A 446 4.32 -25.86 -45.59
C SER A 446 3.58 -26.52 -46.74
N MET A 447 4.18 -27.52 -47.39
CA MET A 447 3.64 -28.19 -48.57
C MET A 447 3.70 -29.72 -48.46
N THR A 448 2.72 -30.38 -49.05
CA THR A 448 2.66 -31.84 -49.25
C THR A 448 2.64 -32.13 -50.75
N PRO A 449 3.54 -32.97 -51.27
CA PRO A 449 3.56 -33.30 -52.69
C PRO A 449 2.47 -34.34 -53.00
N VAL A 450 1.83 -34.22 -54.15
CA VAL A 450 1.02 -35.30 -54.72
C VAL A 450 1.96 -36.45 -55.10
N PRO A 451 1.69 -37.70 -54.65
CA PRO A 451 2.49 -38.85 -55.05
C PRO A 451 2.48 -39.01 -56.56
N ASP A 452 3.66 -39.20 -57.18
CA ASP A 452 3.71 -39.51 -58.60
C ASP A 452 3.07 -40.88 -58.88
N ARG A 453 2.71 -41.16 -60.14
CA ARG A 453 2.12 -42.42 -60.59
C ARG A 453 2.95 -43.66 -60.23
N ASN A 454 4.27 -43.47 -60.10
CA ASN A 454 5.20 -44.53 -59.72
C ASN A 454 5.35 -44.70 -58.20
N GLY A 455 4.65 -43.87 -57.41
CA GLY A 455 4.78 -43.84 -55.95
C GLY A 455 6.09 -43.22 -55.45
N GLU A 456 6.95 -42.74 -56.34
CA GLU A 456 8.17 -42.05 -55.95
C GLU A 456 7.85 -40.63 -55.47
N GLU A 457 8.29 -40.34 -54.25
CA GLU A 457 8.13 -39.04 -53.63
C GLU A 457 9.22 -38.09 -54.17
N ILE A 458 8.82 -37.11 -54.97
CA ILE A 458 9.73 -36.06 -55.44
C ILE A 458 10.11 -35.22 -54.21
N ARG A 459 11.33 -35.43 -53.69
CA ARG A 459 11.82 -34.72 -52.50
C ARG A 459 12.27 -33.28 -52.78
N ARG A 460 12.48 -32.93 -54.04
CA ARG A 460 12.94 -31.61 -54.50
C ARG A 460 12.33 -31.29 -55.85
N GLY A 461 11.75 -30.11 -55.97
CA GLY A 461 11.04 -29.66 -57.16
C GLY A 461 10.55 -28.24 -56.97
N VAL A 462 9.93 -27.71 -58.01
CA VAL A 462 9.13 -26.48 -57.91
C VAL A 462 7.66 -26.82 -58.06
N VAL A 463 6.79 -25.97 -57.54
CA VAL A 463 5.34 -26.12 -57.61
C VAL A 463 4.89 -25.96 -59.06
N ALA A 464 4.39 -27.04 -59.68
CA ALA A 464 3.81 -26.99 -61.02
C ALA A 464 2.35 -26.51 -60.97
N PHE A 465 1.58 -27.00 -59.99
CA PHE A 465 0.22 -26.54 -59.69
C PHE A 465 -0.21 -26.92 -58.27
N ILE A 466 -1.23 -26.22 -57.77
CA ILE A 466 -1.81 -26.44 -56.44
C ILE A 466 -3.12 -27.21 -56.60
N VAL A 467 -3.30 -28.27 -55.82
CA VAL A 467 -4.54 -29.08 -55.80
C VAL A 467 -5.47 -28.61 -54.70
N ASN A 468 -4.95 -28.47 -53.49
CA ASN A 468 -5.68 -27.95 -52.34
C ASN A 468 -4.81 -26.88 -51.66
N PRO A 469 -5.40 -25.77 -51.22
CA PRO A 469 -4.68 -24.80 -50.41
C PRO A 469 -4.36 -25.38 -49.03
N GLY A 470 -3.48 -24.71 -48.30
CA GLY A 470 -3.19 -24.94 -46.90
C GLY A 470 -4.03 -24.05 -45.97
N LEU A 471 -3.80 -24.23 -44.67
CA LEU A 471 -4.39 -23.45 -43.60
C LEU A 471 -3.28 -23.08 -42.60
N SER A 472 -3.06 -21.79 -42.41
CA SER A 472 -1.99 -21.27 -41.56
C SER A 472 -2.54 -20.36 -40.47
N ARG A 473 -1.84 -20.33 -39.33
CA ARG A 473 -2.16 -19.48 -38.17
C ARG A 473 -1.01 -18.52 -37.86
N TRP A 474 -1.35 -17.26 -37.56
CA TRP A 474 -0.43 -16.27 -37.00
C TRP A 474 -0.86 -15.85 -35.61
N GLY A 475 0.09 -15.90 -34.68
CA GLY A 475 -0.12 -15.60 -33.28
C GLY A 475 -0.68 -16.79 -32.49
N ASN A 476 -0.40 -16.83 -31.19
CA ASN A 476 -0.78 -17.89 -30.28
C ASN A 476 -2.29 -17.88 -29.96
N ALA A 477 -2.78 -18.91 -29.28
CA ALA A 477 -4.18 -19.08 -28.89
C ALA A 477 -4.79 -17.86 -28.14
N ARG A 478 -3.96 -17.00 -27.55
CA ARG A 478 -4.38 -15.79 -26.82
C ARG A 478 -4.43 -14.54 -27.69
N GLY A 479 -4.10 -14.63 -28.98
CA GLY A 479 -3.99 -13.48 -29.88
C GLY A 479 -2.74 -12.64 -29.60
N GLN A 480 -1.61 -13.29 -29.31
CA GLN A 480 -0.31 -12.66 -29.10
C GLN A 480 0.72 -13.27 -30.06
N ASP A 481 1.93 -12.72 -30.17
CA ASP A 481 3.05 -13.31 -30.95
C ASP A 481 2.79 -13.50 -32.46
N PHE A 482 2.16 -12.51 -33.12
CA PHE A 482 1.84 -12.55 -34.55
C PHE A 482 3.03 -12.63 -35.53
N GLY A 483 4.26 -12.59 -35.03
CA GLY A 483 5.46 -12.77 -35.84
C GLY A 483 5.73 -14.21 -36.26
N VAL A 484 5.06 -15.19 -35.63
CA VAL A 484 5.24 -16.62 -35.92
C VAL A 484 4.05 -17.15 -36.73
N CYS A 485 4.35 -17.80 -37.85
CA CYS A 485 3.40 -18.56 -38.64
C CYS A 485 3.47 -20.04 -38.25
N HIS A 486 2.31 -20.66 -38.05
CA HIS A 486 2.17 -22.09 -37.82
C HIS A 486 1.30 -22.68 -38.92
N GLU A 487 1.82 -23.69 -39.61
CA GLU A 487 1.06 -24.44 -40.61
C GLU A 487 0.16 -25.45 -39.89
N ILE A 488 -1.16 -25.23 -39.96
CA ILE A 488 -2.17 -26.15 -39.42
C ILE A 488 -2.39 -27.29 -40.42
N VAL A 489 -2.53 -26.94 -41.70
CA VAL A 489 -2.67 -27.89 -42.80
C VAL A 489 -1.75 -27.44 -43.95
N PRO A 490 -0.78 -28.26 -44.38
CA PRO A 490 0.08 -27.91 -45.51
C PRO A 490 -0.70 -27.91 -46.84
N SER A 491 -0.26 -27.10 -47.79
CA SER A 491 -0.83 -27.06 -49.15
C SER A 491 -0.54 -28.36 -49.91
N LEU A 492 -1.51 -28.91 -50.65
CA LEU A 492 -1.27 -30.07 -51.51
C LEU A 492 -0.87 -29.61 -52.92
N VAL A 493 0.37 -29.91 -53.33
CA VAL A 493 0.96 -29.41 -54.58
C VAL A 493 1.44 -30.54 -55.48
N GLN A 494 1.32 -30.37 -56.80
CA GLN A 494 2.05 -31.18 -57.75
C GLN A 494 3.41 -30.54 -58.00
N LEU A 495 4.47 -31.33 -57.88
CA LEU A 495 5.83 -30.88 -58.17
C LEU A 495 6.21 -31.21 -59.62
N GLU A 496 7.03 -30.35 -60.19
CA GLU A 496 7.87 -30.68 -61.33
C GLU A 496 9.35 -30.72 -60.90
N PRO A 497 10.15 -31.65 -61.47
CA PRO A 497 11.58 -31.68 -61.19
C PRO A 497 12.18 -30.34 -61.63
N VAL A 498 12.99 -29.72 -60.76
CA VAL A 498 13.85 -28.64 -61.20
C VAL A 498 14.73 -29.24 -62.29
N GLN A 499 14.57 -28.78 -63.53
CA GLN A 499 15.59 -29.02 -64.54
C GLN A 499 16.83 -28.33 -63.99
N THR A 500 17.67 -29.08 -63.26
CA THR A 500 19.03 -28.66 -62.98
C THR A 500 19.54 -28.26 -64.34
N ARG A 501 19.70 -26.94 -64.57
CA ARG A 501 20.56 -26.49 -65.65
C ARG A 501 21.85 -27.23 -65.33
N ARG A 502 22.09 -28.33 -66.05
CA ARG A 502 23.43 -28.85 -66.20
C ARG A 502 24.18 -27.59 -66.57
N GLU A 503 25.02 -27.14 -65.66
CA GLU A 503 26.03 -26.15 -65.93
C GLU A 503 26.81 -26.73 -67.10
N ALA A 504 26.35 -26.41 -68.31
CA ALA A 504 27.16 -26.34 -69.49
C ALA A 504 28.07 -25.12 -69.31
N LEU A 505 28.81 -25.09 -68.20
CA LEU A 505 30.22 -24.78 -68.23
C LEU A 505 30.84 -25.91 -69.07
N HIS A 506 30.64 -25.81 -70.38
CA HIS A 506 31.72 -26.05 -71.30
C HIS A 506 32.86 -25.18 -70.78
N VAL A 507 33.69 -25.76 -69.92
CA VAL A 507 35.06 -25.35 -69.74
C VAL A 507 35.64 -25.44 -71.14
N LEU A 508 35.63 -24.30 -71.83
CA LEU A 508 36.54 -24.02 -72.92
C LEU A 508 37.93 -24.16 -72.31
N VAL A 509 38.46 -25.38 -72.33
CA VAL A 509 39.88 -25.62 -72.18
C VAL A 509 40.52 -24.83 -73.33
N PRO A 510 41.29 -23.77 -73.05
CA PRO A 510 42.04 -23.10 -74.09
C PRO A 510 43.08 -24.11 -74.56
N ILE A 511 42.93 -24.60 -75.79
CA ILE A 511 44.01 -25.29 -76.49
C ILE A 511 45.12 -24.25 -76.62
N LYS A 512 46.15 -24.36 -75.80
CA LYS A 512 47.43 -23.68 -76.01
C LYS A 512 47.97 -24.15 -77.35
N GLN A 513 47.84 -23.32 -78.38
CA GLN A 513 48.73 -23.40 -79.54
C GLN A 513 50.11 -22.95 -79.05
N GLY A 514 51.05 -23.89 -79.08
CA GLY A 514 52.47 -23.58 -78.89
C GLY A 514 53.01 -22.85 -80.12
N PRO A 515 54.04 -22.00 -79.94
CA PRO A 515 54.63 -21.26 -81.04
C PRO A 515 55.43 -22.20 -81.95
N GLU A 516 55.24 -22.04 -83.26
CA GLU A 516 56.20 -22.48 -84.28
C GLU A 516 57.54 -21.80 -84.01
N GLU A 517 58.52 -22.57 -83.55
CA GLU A 517 59.93 -22.20 -83.65
C GLU A 517 60.48 -22.66 -84.99
N VAL A 518 60.98 -21.66 -85.69
CA VAL A 518 61.83 -21.69 -86.88
C VAL A 518 63.06 -22.59 -86.64
N GLN A 519 63.24 -23.60 -87.48
CA GLN A 519 64.51 -23.90 -88.18
C GLN A 519 64.33 -24.92 -89.30
#